data_AF-A0A6N2WV03-F1
#
_entry.id   AF-A0A6N2WV03-F1
#
_cell.length_a   1.000
_cell.length_b   1.000
_cell.length_c   1.000
_cell.angle_alpha   90.00
_cell.angle_beta   90.00
_cell.angle_gamma   90.00
#
_symmetry.space_group_name_H-M   'P 1'
#
loop_
_entity.id
_entity.type
_entity.pdbx_description
1 polymer ?
#
loop_
_entity_poly.entity_id
_entity_poly.type
_entity_poly.pdbx_seq_one_letter_code
_entity_poly.pdbx_strand_id
1 'polypeptide(L)'
;MATENLIFTSGLVESETEPSLGDFLYCNRKYYSLSNQRIPYMRDKTADEQFFILTLFEIAMEFDRKKLQAKNDIIKVNLLVGLPLAHYGLLYRKFERYFKSEGNIRFTYRKTSYTIIIGEVISYPQDYAAGMTIYPEIKRHTNAWIIDIEGFSVAYLELKNGAPNKDVCDSKEHFYVQEKI
;
A
#
# COMPACT_ATOMS: atom_id res chain seq x y z
N MET A 1 1.49 -3.46 5.83
CA MET A 1 1.65 -3.82 4.40
C MET A 1 0.86 -5.08 4.17
N ALA A 2 0.11 -5.15 3.07
CA ALA A 2 -0.79 -6.26 2.79
C ALA A 2 -0.94 -6.46 1.29
N THR A 3 -0.77 -7.69 0.86
CA THR A 3 -1.14 -8.18 -0.46
C THR A 3 -2.34 -9.11 -0.33
N GLU A 4 -2.77 -9.71 -1.44
CA GLU A 4 -3.82 -10.74 -1.44
C GLU A 4 -3.48 -11.93 -0.52
N ASN A 5 -2.19 -12.30 -0.38
CA ASN A 5 -1.81 -13.57 0.27
C ASN A 5 -0.91 -13.39 1.49
N LEU A 6 -0.46 -12.15 1.78
CA LEU A 6 0.57 -11.88 2.78
C LEU A 6 0.26 -10.59 3.53
N ILE A 7 0.62 -10.56 4.82
CA ILE A 7 0.50 -9.39 5.68
C ILE A 7 1.78 -9.29 6.50
N PHE A 8 2.34 -8.08 6.60
CA PHE A 8 3.42 -7.77 7.53
C PHE A 8 3.36 -6.32 8.02
N THR A 9 3.99 -6.06 9.16
CA THR A 9 4.07 -4.72 9.76
C THR A 9 4.77 -3.76 8.81
N SER A 10 4.21 -2.56 8.65
CA SER A 10 4.83 -1.48 7.86
C SER A 10 6.01 -0.86 8.63
N GLY A 11 7.04 -1.65 8.89
CA GLY A 11 8.25 -1.27 9.63
C GLY A 11 9.49 -1.65 8.85
N LEU A 12 10.47 -0.75 8.82
CA LEU A 12 11.68 -0.90 8.01
C LEU A 12 12.91 -0.44 8.81
N VAL A 13 14.00 -1.17 8.70
CA VAL A 13 15.32 -0.77 9.19
C VAL A 13 16.29 -0.77 8.01
N GLU A 14 17.03 0.31 7.85
CA GLU A 14 18.10 0.47 6.87
C GLU A 14 19.46 0.13 7.49
N SER A 15 20.34 -0.50 6.70
CA SER A 15 21.71 -0.83 7.09
C SER A 15 22.65 -0.73 5.90
N GLU A 16 23.87 -0.28 6.15
CA GLU A 16 24.98 -0.27 5.19
C GLU A 16 25.63 -1.66 5.04
N THR A 17 25.37 -2.57 5.98
CA THR A 17 25.93 -3.93 6.01
C THR A 17 24.83 -4.98 5.95
N GLU A 18 25.15 -6.16 5.39
CA GLU A 18 24.21 -7.27 5.30
C GLU A 18 23.75 -7.69 6.71
N PRO A 19 22.43 -7.72 6.97
CA PRO A 19 21.89 -8.16 8.26
C PRO A 19 22.29 -9.60 8.57
N SER A 20 22.69 -9.86 9.82
CA SER A 20 23.14 -11.19 10.25
C SER A 20 22.00 -12.21 10.42
N LEU A 21 20.77 -11.74 10.59
CA LEU A 21 19.59 -12.57 10.84
C LEU A 21 18.36 -12.00 10.11
N GLY A 22 17.45 -12.89 9.75
CA GLY A 22 16.17 -12.54 9.13
C GLY A 22 16.26 -12.30 7.63
N ASP A 23 15.11 -11.96 7.05
CA ASP A 23 15.01 -11.63 5.65
C ASP A 23 15.44 -10.19 5.40
N PHE A 24 16.13 -9.96 4.30
CA PHE A 24 16.56 -8.64 3.88
C PHE A 24 16.32 -8.42 2.39
N LEU A 25 16.27 -7.14 2.03
CA LEU A 25 16.23 -6.66 0.67
C LEU A 25 17.43 -5.75 0.44
N TYR A 26 18.18 -6.00 -0.63
CA TYR A 26 19.27 -5.15 -1.09
C TYR A 26 18.85 -4.39 -2.35
N CYS A 27 18.83 -3.07 -2.27
CA CYS A 27 18.49 -2.18 -3.39
C CYS A 27 19.22 -0.85 -3.20
N ASN A 28 19.56 -0.17 -4.29
CA ASN A 28 20.23 1.15 -4.25
C ASN A 28 21.46 1.21 -3.34
N ARG A 29 22.24 0.12 -3.31
CA ARG A 29 23.45 -0.07 -2.49
C ARG A 29 23.24 -0.16 -0.97
N LYS A 30 22.00 -0.29 -0.52
CA LYS A 30 21.62 -0.39 0.90
C LYS A 30 20.89 -1.67 1.20
N TYR A 31 21.01 -2.14 2.43
CA TYR A 31 20.26 -3.27 2.96
C TYR A 31 19.06 -2.78 3.77
N TYR A 32 17.96 -3.49 3.62
CA TYR A 32 16.71 -3.21 4.31
C TYR A 32 16.20 -4.48 4.97
N SER A 33 15.66 -4.39 6.17
CA SER A 33 14.98 -5.49 6.86
C SER A 33 13.64 -5.04 7.38
N LEU A 34 12.68 -5.97 7.38
CA LEU A 34 11.37 -5.74 7.98
C LEU A 34 11.50 -5.64 9.50
N SER A 35 10.77 -4.70 10.09
CA SER A 35 10.71 -4.47 11.53
C SER A 35 9.28 -4.57 12.04
N ASN A 36 9.14 -5.02 13.29
CA ASN A 36 7.88 -5.00 14.01
C ASN A 36 7.52 -3.61 14.54
N GLN A 37 8.43 -2.63 14.44
CA GLN A 37 8.14 -1.24 14.75
C GLN A 37 7.53 -0.55 13.53
N ARG A 38 6.22 -0.26 13.59
CA ARG A 38 5.50 0.45 12.52
C ARG A 38 6.10 1.84 12.30
N ILE A 39 6.28 2.22 11.04
CA ILE A 39 6.63 3.59 10.64
C ILE A 39 5.55 4.53 11.22
N PRO A 40 5.94 5.64 11.88
CA PRO A 40 4.99 6.63 12.38
C PRO A 40 4.03 7.12 11.29
N TYR A 41 2.87 7.62 11.70
CA TYR A 41 1.91 8.18 10.75
C TYR A 41 2.56 9.28 9.90
N MET A 42 2.47 9.10 8.58
CA MET A 42 2.90 10.08 7.58
C MET A 42 1.70 10.46 6.73
N ARG A 43 1.31 11.73 6.78
CA ARG A 43 0.24 12.27 5.92
C ARG A 43 0.56 12.05 4.45
N ASP A 44 1.81 12.29 4.07
CA ASP A 44 2.31 12.05 2.73
C ASP A 44 3.30 10.89 2.73
N LYS A 45 2.82 9.72 2.31
CA LYS A 45 3.62 8.48 2.19
C LYS A 45 4.66 8.52 1.07
N THR A 46 4.69 9.59 0.26
CA THR A 46 5.65 9.78 -0.84
C THR A 46 6.85 10.63 -0.44
N ALA A 47 6.96 11.03 0.83
CA ALA A 47 8.01 11.92 1.31
C ALA A 47 9.41 11.30 1.28
N ASP A 48 9.50 9.97 1.34
CA ASP A 48 10.73 9.19 1.24
C ASP A 48 10.49 7.84 0.56
N GLU A 49 11.53 7.01 0.45
CA GLU A 49 11.48 5.73 -0.25
C GLU A 49 10.96 4.56 0.60
N GLN A 50 10.60 4.76 1.88
CA GLN A 50 10.30 3.64 2.78
C GLN A 50 9.13 2.79 2.26
N PHE A 51 8.03 3.42 1.82
CA PHE A 51 6.88 2.71 1.26
C PHE A 51 7.18 2.05 -0.09
N PHE A 52 8.08 2.61 -0.89
CA PHE A 52 8.58 1.99 -2.11
C PHE A 52 9.35 0.71 -1.80
N ILE A 53 10.29 0.76 -0.84
CA ILE A 53 11.05 -0.42 -0.40
C ILE A 53 10.13 -1.49 0.20
N LEU A 54 9.15 -1.10 1.03
CA LEU A 54 8.14 -2.04 1.55
C LEU A 54 7.33 -2.69 0.43
N THR A 55 7.04 -1.96 -0.65
CA THR A 55 6.36 -2.52 -1.83
C THR A 55 7.26 -3.52 -2.57
N LEU A 56 8.58 -3.30 -2.63
CA LEU A 56 9.50 -4.29 -3.19
C LEU A 56 9.53 -5.58 -2.36
N PHE A 57 9.43 -5.49 -1.03
CA PHE A 57 9.25 -6.68 -0.18
C PHE A 57 7.96 -7.43 -0.52
N GLU A 58 6.82 -6.74 -0.65
CA GLU A 58 5.55 -7.36 -1.04
C GLU A 58 5.66 -8.11 -2.38
N ILE A 59 6.26 -7.48 -3.39
CA ILE A 59 6.49 -8.09 -4.70
C ILE A 59 7.36 -9.34 -4.57
N ALA A 60 8.49 -9.25 -3.87
CA ALA A 60 9.43 -10.35 -3.70
C ALA A 60 8.79 -11.55 -3.00
N MET A 61 8.03 -11.30 -1.94
CA MET A 61 7.37 -12.36 -1.17
C MET A 61 6.25 -13.04 -1.98
N GLU A 62 5.49 -12.29 -2.79
CA GLU A 62 4.52 -12.89 -3.72
C GLU A 62 5.20 -13.72 -4.82
N PHE A 63 6.37 -13.28 -5.31
CA PHE A 63 7.16 -14.07 -6.26
C PHE A 63 7.66 -15.38 -5.64
N ASP A 64 8.23 -15.32 -4.43
CA ASP A 64 8.66 -16.49 -3.67
C ASP A 64 7.48 -17.47 -3.46
N ARG A 65 6.30 -16.96 -3.09
CA ARG A 65 5.08 -17.76 -2.89
C ARG A 65 4.64 -18.46 -4.18
N LYS A 66 4.70 -17.77 -5.31
CA LYS A 66 4.39 -18.32 -6.64
C LYS A 66 5.52 -19.18 -7.20
N LYS A 67 6.64 -19.33 -6.46
CA LYS A 67 7.87 -20.02 -6.90
C LYS A 67 8.40 -19.46 -8.23
N LEU A 68 8.19 -18.16 -8.46
CA LEU A 68 8.73 -17.46 -9.62
C LEU A 68 10.22 -17.28 -9.39
N GLN A 69 11.03 -18.05 -10.11
CA GLN A 69 12.48 -17.89 -10.06
C GLN A 69 12.93 -16.85 -11.06
N ALA A 70 13.75 -15.91 -10.61
CA ALA A 70 14.37 -14.91 -11.45
C ALA A 70 15.50 -15.53 -12.29
N LYS A 71 15.13 -16.23 -13.37
CA LYS A 71 16.08 -16.75 -14.36
C LYS A 71 16.42 -15.68 -15.40
N ASN A 72 17.05 -14.58 -14.97
CA ASN A 72 17.42 -13.43 -15.81
C ASN A 72 16.27 -12.71 -16.54
N ASP A 73 15.02 -13.11 -16.32
CA ASP A 73 13.86 -12.49 -16.92
C ASP A 73 13.52 -11.14 -16.25
N ILE A 74 13.00 -10.22 -17.06
CA ILE A 74 12.41 -8.97 -16.58
C ILE A 74 10.93 -9.22 -16.34
N ILE A 75 10.48 -9.09 -15.08
CA ILE A 75 9.09 -9.34 -14.71
C ILE A 75 8.32 -8.01 -14.71
N LYS A 76 7.26 -7.93 -15.52
CA LYS A 76 6.36 -6.77 -15.48
C LYS A 76 5.38 -6.93 -14.31
N VAL A 77 5.29 -5.90 -13.47
CA VAL A 77 4.38 -5.82 -12.33
C VAL A 77 3.47 -4.61 -12.50
N ASN A 78 2.16 -4.81 -12.40
CA ASN A 78 1.21 -3.71 -12.26
C ASN A 78 0.85 -3.57 -10.78
N LEU A 79 0.73 -2.34 -10.30
CA LEU A 79 0.48 -2.03 -8.89
C LEU A 79 -0.92 -1.44 -8.72
N LEU A 80 -1.73 -2.10 -7.90
CA LEU A 80 -3.00 -1.58 -7.41
C LEU A 80 -2.77 -1.20 -5.94
N VAL A 81 -2.61 0.10 -5.67
CA VAL A 81 -2.18 0.59 -4.36
C VAL A 81 -3.33 1.26 -3.61
N GLY A 82 -3.35 1.09 -2.28
CA GLY A 82 -4.34 1.73 -1.41
C GLY A 82 -3.78 3.01 -0.80
N LEU A 83 -4.57 4.09 -0.83
CA LEU A 83 -4.24 5.34 -0.16
C LEU A 83 -5.37 5.71 0.82
N PRO A 84 -5.07 6.07 2.08
CA PRO A 84 -6.10 6.40 3.06
C PRO A 84 -7.09 7.41 2.50
N LEU A 85 -8.37 7.16 2.73
CA LEU A 85 -9.46 7.91 2.14
C LEU A 85 -9.36 9.42 2.41
N ALA A 86 -8.93 9.79 3.62
CA ALA A 86 -8.60 11.15 4.06
C ALA A 86 -7.75 11.95 3.08
N HIS A 87 -6.78 11.29 2.44
CA HIS A 87 -5.78 11.94 1.59
C HIS A 87 -5.95 11.60 0.12
N TYR A 88 -6.91 10.73 -0.21
CA TYR A 88 -7.06 10.17 -1.55
C TYR A 88 -7.28 11.26 -2.60
N GLY A 89 -8.25 12.15 -2.40
CA GLY A 89 -8.60 13.19 -3.37
C GLY A 89 -7.43 14.12 -3.75
N LEU A 90 -6.53 14.39 -2.81
CA LEU A 90 -5.39 15.29 -3.01
C LEU A 90 -4.13 14.55 -3.48
N LEU A 91 -3.85 13.36 -2.94
CA LEU A 91 -2.56 12.70 -3.10
C LEU A 91 -2.54 11.55 -4.10
N TYR A 92 -3.67 11.04 -4.60
CA TYR A 92 -3.69 9.82 -5.43
C TYR A 92 -2.74 9.89 -6.64
N ARG A 93 -2.73 11.02 -7.39
CA ARG A 93 -1.83 11.20 -8.54
C ARG A 93 -0.36 11.25 -8.13
N LYS A 94 -0.07 11.84 -6.97
CA LYS A 94 1.29 11.91 -6.43
C LYS A 94 1.76 10.51 -6.04
N PHE A 95 0.88 9.74 -5.39
CA PHE A 95 1.14 8.37 -4.97
C PHE A 95 1.33 7.41 -6.17
N GLU A 96 0.50 7.53 -7.22
CA GLU A 96 0.71 6.76 -8.46
C GLU A 96 2.05 7.07 -9.12
N ARG A 97 2.42 8.35 -9.20
CA ARG A 97 3.71 8.77 -9.77
C ARG A 97 4.90 8.31 -8.93
N TYR A 98 4.75 8.26 -7.61
CA TYR A 98 5.81 7.82 -6.71
C TYR A 98 6.26 6.37 -6.98
N PHE A 99 5.34 5.47 -7.30
CA PHE A 99 5.70 4.09 -7.67
C PHE A 99 6.08 3.92 -9.15
N LYS A 100 5.73 4.88 -10.01
CA LYS A 100 6.17 4.84 -11.40
C LYS A 100 7.68 5.02 -11.45
N SER A 101 8.36 4.02 -11.98
CA SER A 101 9.79 4.08 -12.24
C SER A 101 10.04 4.04 -13.74
N GLU A 102 10.95 4.89 -14.20
CA GLU A 102 11.43 4.83 -15.58
C GLU A 102 12.49 3.72 -15.68
N GLY A 103 12.06 2.56 -16.17
CA GLY A 103 12.94 1.46 -16.53
C GLY A 103 12.98 0.31 -15.53
N ASN A 104 14.12 -0.40 -15.51
CA ASN A 104 14.29 -1.63 -14.78
C ASN A 104 14.68 -1.36 -13.33
N ILE A 105 13.89 -1.86 -12.39
CA ILE A 105 14.22 -1.86 -10.97
C ILE A 105 14.91 -3.18 -10.65
N ARG A 106 16.13 -3.10 -10.10
CA ARG A 106 16.91 -4.25 -9.66
C ARG A 106 17.02 -4.26 -8.15
N PHE A 107 16.71 -5.41 -7.56
CA PHE A 107 16.85 -5.61 -6.12
C PHE A 107 17.12 -7.09 -5.85
N THR A 108 17.68 -7.40 -4.68
CA THR A 108 17.87 -8.78 -4.22
C THR A 108 17.07 -8.96 -2.95
N TYR A 109 16.22 -9.98 -2.89
CA TYR A 109 15.54 -10.37 -1.66
C TYR A 109 16.11 -11.70 -1.19
N ARG A 110 16.60 -11.75 0.05
CA ARG A 110 17.41 -12.84 0.58
C ARG A 110 18.63 -13.09 -0.34
N LYS A 111 18.60 -14.17 -1.13
CA LYS A 111 19.65 -14.57 -2.07
C LYS A 111 19.19 -14.60 -3.53
N THR A 112 17.99 -14.10 -3.80
CA THR A 112 17.39 -14.11 -5.14
C THR A 112 17.35 -12.69 -5.69
N SER A 113 18.04 -12.46 -6.80
CA SER A 113 18.05 -11.17 -7.50
C SER A 113 16.91 -11.09 -8.50
N TYR A 114 16.13 -10.01 -8.43
CA TYR A 114 15.00 -9.74 -9.30
C TYR A 114 15.27 -8.51 -10.18
N THR A 115 14.76 -8.54 -11.41
CA THR A 115 14.64 -7.35 -12.27
C THR A 115 13.17 -7.19 -12.65
N ILE A 116 12.57 -6.05 -12.28
CA ILE A 116 11.17 -5.77 -12.58
C ILE A 116 11.02 -4.49 -13.40
N ILE A 117 9.90 -4.39 -14.11
CA ILE A 117 9.37 -3.13 -14.64
C ILE A 117 8.01 -2.89 -14.00
N ILE A 118 7.83 -1.71 -13.41
CA ILE A 118 6.50 -1.28 -12.95
C ILE A 118 5.74 -0.75 -14.16
N GLY A 119 4.66 -1.44 -14.51
CA GLY A 119 3.75 -1.07 -15.59
C GLY A 119 2.72 -0.04 -15.13
N GLU A 120 1.46 -0.45 -15.09
CA GLU A 120 0.39 0.41 -14.61
C GLU A 120 0.43 0.53 -13.09
N VAL A 121 0.21 1.75 -12.60
CA VAL A 121 0.00 2.03 -11.17
C VAL A 121 -1.34 2.74 -11.05
N ILE A 122 -2.26 2.14 -10.29
CA ILE A 122 -3.59 2.69 -10.04
C ILE A 122 -3.78 2.78 -8.54
N SER A 123 -4.12 3.97 -8.05
CA SER A 123 -4.47 4.18 -6.65
C SER A 123 -5.97 3.99 -6.45
N TYR A 124 -6.35 3.36 -5.34
CA TYR A 124 -7.73 3.26 -4.87
C TYR A 124 -7.85 3.83 -3.45
N PRO A 125 -9.01 4.38 -3.08
CA PRO A 125 -9.26 4.71 -1.69
C PRO A 125 -9.11 3.46 -0.85
N GLN A 126 -8.38 3.57 0.26
CA GLN A 126 -8.30 2.48 1.24
C GLN A 126 -9.73 2.11 1.68
N ASP A 127 -9.95 0.81 1.92
CA ASP A 127 -11.24 0.20 2.30
C ASP A 127 -12.33 0.19 1.22
N TYR A 128 -12.10 0.84 0.07
CA TYR A 128 -12.96 0.67 -1.11
C TYR A 128 -13.05 -0.80 -1.54
N ALA A 129 -11.91 -1.51 -1.53
CA ALA A 129 -11.84 -2.92 -1.88
C ALA A 129 -12.72 -3.79 -0.96
N ALA A 130 -12.79 -3.47 0.34
CA ALA A 130 -13.64 -4.18 1.30
C ALA A 130 -15.12 -4.00 0.94
N GLY A 131 -15.56 -2.76 0.64
CA GLY A 131 -16.93 -2.50 0.19
C GLY A 131 -17.27 -3.22 -1.12
N MET A 132 -16.31 -3.33 -2.05
CA MET A 132 -16.55 -4.01 -3.33
C MET A 132 -16.85 -5.51 -3.21
N THR A 133 -16.51 -6.16 -2.09
CA THR A 133 -16.89 -7.56 -1.84
C THR A 133 -18.40 -7.77 -1.75
N ILE A 134 -19.15 -6.72 -1.39
CA ILE A 134 -20.62 -6.70 -1.32
C ILE A 134 -21.23 -5.75 -2.35
N TYR A 135 -20.51 -5.43 -3.42
CA TYR A 135 -20.96 -4.51 -4.47
C TYR A 135 -22.37 -4.79 -5.03
N PRO A 136 -22.79 -6.07 -5.25
CA PRO A 136 -24.14 -6.36 -5.72
C PRO A 136 -25.26 -5.87 -4.79
N GLU A 137 -24.99 -5.71 -3.50
CA GLU A 137 -25.91 -5.16 -2.50
C GLU A 137 -25.81 -3.62 -2.46
N ILE A 138 -24.58 -3.09 -2.49
CA ILE A 138 -24.33 -1.65 -2.53
C ILE A 138 -25.07 -1.00 -3.70
N LYS A 139 -24.99 -1.58 -4.91
CA LYS A 139 -25.62 -1.01 -6.11
C LYS A 139 -27.15 -1.01 -6.09
N ARG A 140 -27.79 -1.72 -5.14
CA ARG A 140 -29.25 -1.69 -4.95
C ARG A 140 -29.73 -0.44 -4.23
N HIS A 141 -28.80 0.29 -3.61
CA HIS A 141 -29.06 1.49 -2.84
C HIS A 141 -28.57 2.72 -3.61
N THR A 142 -29.38 3.78 -3.62
CA THR A 142 -28.99 5.05 -4.24
C THR A 142 -27.75 5.65 -3.56
N ASN A 143 -27.68 5.53 -2.24
CA ASN A 143 -26.55 5.97 -1.42
C ASN A 143 -26.11 4.84 -0.50
N ALA A 144 -24.81 4.61 -0.41
CA ALA A 144 -24.17 3.73 0.56
C ALA A 144 -22.93 4.41 1.14
N TRP A 145 -22.48 3.98 2.30
CA TRP A 145 -21.31 4.56 2.97
C TRP A 145 -20.34 3.46 3.37
N ILE A 146 -19.07 3.63 3.00
CA ILE A 146 -17.97 2.88 3.59
C ILE A 146 -17.43 3.72 4.74
N ILE A 147 -17.39 3.15 5.94
CA ILE A 147 -16.90 3.82 7.15
C ILE A 147 -15.72 2.99 7.65
N ASP A 148 -14.53 3.59 7.62
CA ASP A 148 -13.31 3.03 8.18
C ASP A 148 -13.01 3.68 9.54
N ILE A 149 -12.85 2.86 10.57
CA ILE A 149 -12.55 3.29 11.95
C ILE A 149 -11.20 2.70 12.33
N GLU A 150 -10.12 3.47 12.12
CA GLU A 150 -8.75 3.11 12.51
C GLU A 150 -8.29 3.97 13.69
N GLY A 151 -8.14 3.36 14.87
CA GLY A 151 -7.62 4.00 16.08
C GLY A 151 -8.43 5.23 16.51
N PHE A 152 -7.83 6.43 16.36
CA PHE A 152 -8.44 7.72 16.71
C PHE A 152 -9.00 8.47 15.50
N SER A 153 -9.08 7.82 14.33
CA SER A 153 -9.57 8.41 13.09
C SER A 153 -10.76 7.63 12.53
N VAL A 154 -11.69 8.35 11.91
CA VAL A 154 -12.76 7.76 11.11
C VAL A 154 -12.76 8.45 9.75
N ALA A 155 -12.71 7.64 8.71
CA ALA A 155 -12.86 8.08 7.34
C ALA A 155 -14.16 7.52 6.77
N TYR A 156 -14.86 8.30 5.95
CA TYR A 156 -16.11 7.87 5.35
C TYR A 156 -16.15 8.20 3.86
N LEU A 157 -16.55 7.22 3.04
CA LEU A 157 -16.71 7.36 1.60
C LEU A 157 -18.18 7.14 1.25
N GLU A 158 -18.81 8.17 0.71
CA GLU A 158 -20.14 8.03 0.11
C GLU A 158 -20.02 7.37 -1.27
N LEU A 159 -20.84 6.35 -1.51
CA LEU A 159 -21.06 5.74 -2.81
C LEU A 159 -22.45 6.11 -3.30
N LYS A 160 -22.53 6.86 -4.40
CA LYS A 160 -23.78 7.17 -5.10
C LYS A 160 -23.97 6.23 -6.28
N ASN A 161 -25.04 5.45 -6.26
CA ASN A 161 -25.31 4.39 -7.23
C ASN A 161 -24.11 3.43 -7.41
N GLY A 162 -23.43 3.12 -6.30
CA GLY A 162 -22.24 2.28 -6.29
C GLY A 162 -20.95 2.93 -6.79
N ALA A 163 -20.94 4.22 -7.15
CA ALA A 163 -19.75 4.95 -7.55
C ALA A 163 -19.27 5.90 -6.43
N PRO A 164 -17.95 5.99 -6.15
CA PRO A 164 -17.40 6.98 -5.22
C PRO A 164 -17.85 8.40 -5.52
N ASN A 165 -18.51 9.05 -4.56
CA ASN A 165 -18.82 10.47 -4.65
C ASN A 165 -17.54 11.28 -4.37
N LYS A 166 -16.95 11.85 -5.41
CA LYS A 166 -15.69 12.61 -5.32
C LYS A 166 -15.83 13.94 -4.57
N ASP A 167 -17.06 14.44 -4.40
CA ASP A 167 -17.35 15.69 -3.69
C ASP A 167 -17.52 15.47 -2.17
N VAL A 168 -17.67 14.21 -1.73
CA VAL A 168 -17.83 13.81 -0.32
C VAL A 168 -16.79 12.72 -0.02
N CYS A 169 -15.53 13.15 -0.05
CA CYS A 169 -14.40 12.35 0.40
C CYS A 169 -13.72 13.17 1.49
N ASP A 170 -14.10 12.93 2.74
CA ASP A 170 -13.69 13.72 3.90
C ASP A 170 -13.31 12.79 5.05
N SER A 171 -12.46 13.29 5.94
CA SER A 171 -11.96 12.55 7.10
C SER A 171 -11.91 13.49 8.28
N LYS A 172 -12.44 13.05 9.42
CA LYS A 172 -12.28 13.77 10.68
C LYS A 172 -11.23 13.07 11.52
N GLU A 173 -10.16 13.79 11.84
CA GLU A 173 -9.19 13.38 12.86
C GLU A 173 -9.68 13.88 14.23
N HIS A 174 -9.60 13.05 15.27
CA HIS A 174 -10.07 13.30 16.65
C HIS A 174 -11.59 13.16 16.85
N PHE A 175 -12.02 11.97 17.28
CA PHE A 175 -13.33 11.79 17.92
C PHE A 175 -13.19 11.95 19.42
N TYR A 176 -13.87 12.94 20.00
CA TYR A 176 -14.29 12.85 21.40
C TYR A 176 -15.59 12.06 21.40
N VAL A 177 -15.57 10.85 21.94
CA VAL A 177 -16.82 10.18 22.34
C VAL A 177 -17.34 10.99 23.53
N GLN A 178 -18.29 11.90 23.28
CA GLN A 178 -19.11 12.40 24.36
C GLN A 178 -20.02 11.24 24.77
N GLU A 179 -19.64 10.55 25.85
CA GLU A 179 -20.60 9.76 26.61
C GLU A 179 -21.71 10.71 27.05
N LYS A 180 -22.91 10.53 26.48
CA LYS A 180 -24.12 11.06 27.11
C LYS A 180 -24.30 10.29 28.41
N ILE A 181 -23.99 10.94 29.52
CA ILE A 181 -24.53 10.60 30.85
C ILE A 181 -26.01 10.96 30.85
#